data_AF-J9BVJ4-F1
#
_entry.id   AF-J9BVJ4-F1
#
_cell.length_a   1.000
_cell.length_b   1.000
_cell.length_c   1.000
_cell.angle_alpha   90.00
_cell.angle_beta   90.00
_cell.angle_gamma   90.00
#
_symmetry.space_group_name_H-M   'P 1'
#
loop_
_entity.id
_entity.type
_entity.pdbx_description
1 polymer ?
#
loop_
_entity_poly.entity_id
_entity_poly.type
_entity_poly.pdbx_seq_one_letter_code
_entity_poly.pdbx_strand_id
1 'polypeptide(L)'
;EMKATYGTGSSVVMQTGEQLVRSSNGLVTSIAWDFNGKVSYILEGNINYSGAVVTWLIDDLHLIHDPGEAEDVARRANPADHAVFVPAFTGLGAPWWDGDAEATARRASRAPTGRNEIVRAVLDSIPLQDTSLVRAMRSDRRLPRAGAGAPTAARAR
;
A
#
# COMPACT_ATOMS: atom_id res chain seq x y z
N GLU A 1 -17.25 0.74 -1.70
CA GLU A 1 -16.47 -0.05 -2.66
C GLU A 1 -14.99 0.32 -2.48
N MET A 2 -14.08 -0.59 -2.81
CA MET A 2 -12.64 -0.32 -2.82
C MET A 2 -12.02 -0.85 -4.12
N LYS A 3 -10.97 -0.18 -4.60
CA LYS A 3 -10.09 -0.72 -5.65
C LYS A 3 -8.63 -0.59 -5.23
N ALA A 4 -7.78 -1.43 -5.81
CA ALA A 4 -6.33 -1.29 -5.75
C ALA A 4 -5.78 -1.22 -7.19
N THR A 5 -4.72 -0.45 -7.40
CA THR A 5 -4.00 -0.38 -8.67
C THR A 5 -2.52 -0.63 -8.40
N TYR A 6 -1.94 -1.60 -9.12
CA TYR A 6 -0.57 -2.05 -8.94
C TYR A 6 0.29 -1.62 -10.13
N GLY A 7 1.41 -0.97 -9.84
CA GLY A 7 2.46 -0.58 -10.77
C GLY A 7 3.80 -0.58 -10.03
N THR A 8 4.68 0.38 -10.32
CA THR A 8 5.94 0.57 -9.56
C THR A 8 5.68 0.67 -8.05
N GLY A 9 4.71 1.52 -7.67
CA GLY A 9 4.04 1.52 -6.36
C GLY A 9 2.61 0.97 -6.48
N SER A 10 1.83 1.05 -5.41
CA SER A 10 0.40 0.75 -5.45
C SER A 10 -0.44 1.85 -4.81
N SER A 11 -1.68 1.98 -5.27
CA SER A 11 -2.68 2.84 -4.63
C SER A 11 -3.92 2.04 -4.30
N VAL A 12 -4.42 2.23 -3.08
CA VAL A 12 -5.70 1.68 -2.64
C VAL A 12 -6.64 2.85 -2.40
N VAL A 13 -7.85 2.76 -2.94
CA VAL A 13 -8.89 3.79 -2.74
C VAL A 13 -10.20 3.20 -2.28
N MET A 14 -10.92 3.94 -1.45
CA MET A 14 -12.26 3.60 -0.94
C MET A 14 -13.23 4.75 -1.23
N GLN A 15 -14.31 4.44 -1.94
CA GLN A 15 -15.40 5.39 -2.19
C GLN A 15 -16.17 5.70 -0.90
N THR A 16 -16.31 6.98 -0.56
CA THR A 16 -17.10 7.48 0.58
C THR A 16 -18.41 8.16 0.16
N GLY A 17 -18.64 8.32 -1.14
CA GLY A 17 -19.85 8.93 -1.69
C GLY A 17 -19.84 10.46 -1.51
N GLU A 18 -21.01 11.08 -1.39
CA GLU A 18 -21.13 12.55 -1.26
C GLU A 18 -20.66 13.10 0.11
N GLN A 19 -20.24 12.22 1.01
CA GLN A 19 -19.83 12.57 2.37
C GLN A 19 -18.31 12.66 2.45
N LEU A 20 -17.82 13.84 2.86
CA LEU A 20 -16.42 14.05 3.13
C LEU A 20 -16.04 13.39 4.47
N VAL A 21 -15.13 12.42 4.39
CA VAL A 21 -14.53 11.76 5.56
C VAL A 21 -13.13 12.32 5.74
N ARG A 22 -12.81 12.92 6.89
CA ARG A 22 -11.43 13.30 7.23
C ARG A 22 -10.73 12.14 7.90
N SER A 23 -9.61 11.70 7.36
CA SER A 23 -8.84 10.61 7.94
C SER A 23 -8.24 10.98 9.30
N SER A 24 -8.28 10.04 10.24
CA SER A 24 -7.45 10.07 11.46
C SER A 24 -6.41 8.94 11.48
N ASN A 25 -6.27 8.20 10.37
CA ASN A 25 -5.42 7.01 10.24
C ASN A 25 -4.42 7.15 9.07
N GLY A 26 -4.00 8.38 8.77
CA GLY A 26 -2.94 8.63 7.77
C GLY A 26 -3.37 8.41 6.32
N LEU A 27 -4.65 8.56 5.99
CA LEU A 27 -5.16 8.51 4.62
C LEU A 27 -5.43 9.91 4.08
N VAL A 28 -5.48 10.02 2.76
CA VAL A 28 -5.82 11.27 2.06
C VAL A 28 -7.27 11.22 1.62
N THR A 29 -7.99 12.31 1.81
CA THR A 29 -9.34 12.48 1.27
C THR A 29 -9.27 13.25 -0.04
N SER A 30 -9.69 12.62 -1.14
CA SER A 30 -9.63 13.20 -2.49
C SER A 30 -11.04 13.29 -3.09
N ILE A 31 -11.21 14.17 -4.08
CA ILE A 31 -12.42 14.16 -4.92
C ILE A 31 -12.33 12.96 -5.86
N ALA A 32 -13.35 12.11 -5.87
CA ALA A 32 -13.45 10.98 -6.77
C ALA A 32 -13.91 11.43 -8.16
N TRP A 33 -15.00 12.20 -8.20
CA TRP A 33 -15.59 12.79 -9.40
C TRP A 33 -16.71 13.77 -9.00
N ASP A 34 -17.09 14.64 -9.93
CA ASP A 34 -18.30 15.47 -9.85
C ASP A 34 -19.19 15.15 -11.05
N PHE A 35 -20.47 14.90 -10.78
CA PHE A 35 -21.47 14.73 -11.80
C PHE A 35 -22.76 15.44 -11.39
N ASN A 36 -23.24 16.35 -12.24
CA ASN A 36 -24.44 17.17 -12.00
C ASN A 36 -24.41 17.95 -10.66
N GLY A 37 -23.25 18.48 -10.29
CA GLY A 37 -23.06 19.27 -9.06
C GLY A 37 -23.05 18.43 -7.79
N LYS A 38 -22.94 17.11 -7.91
CA LYS A 38 -22.78 16.17 -6.81
C LYS A 38 -21.35 15.64 -6.81
N VAL A 39 -20.58 16.11 -5.84
CA VAL A 39 -19.20 15.69 -5.63
C VAL A 39 -19.19 14.39 -4.84
N SER A 40 -18.55 13.35 -5.37
CA SER A 40 -18.21 12.13 -4.64
C SER A 40 -16.76 12.16 -4.17
N TYR A 41 -16.48 11.60 -3.00
CA TYR A 41 -15.17 11.61 -2.36
C TYR A 41 -14.61 10.21 -2.17
N ILE A 42 -13.28 10.08 -2.13
CA ILE A 42 -12.58 8.85 -1.80
C ILE A 42 -11.63 9.07 -0.63
N LEU A 43 -11.37 7.99 0.11
CA LEU A 43 -10.16 7.85 0.90
C LEU A 43 -9.11 7.13 0.05
N GLU A 44 -7.88 7.61 0.08
CA GLU A 44 -6.75 7.13 -0.71
C GLU A 44 -5.54 6.87 0.18
N GLY A 45 -4.82 5.79 -0.12
CA GLY A 45 -3.52 5.49 0.46
C GLY A 45 -2.58 4.98 -0.62
N ASN A 46 -1.35 5.52 -0.62
CA ASN A 46 -0.33 5.23 -1.62
C ASN A 46 0.88 4.54 -0.97
N ILE A 47 1.36 3.49 -1.63
CA ILE A 47 2.51 2.68 -1.27
C ILE A 47 3.58 2.90 -2.33
N ASN A 48 4.78 3.29 -1.89
CA ASN A 48 5.88 3.67 -2.77
C ASN A 48 6.40 2.47 -3.59
N TYR A 49 6.47 1.29 -2.96
CA TYR A 49 7.13 0.11 -3.51
C TYR A 49 6.18 -1.09 -3.54
N SER A 50 5.74 -1.42 -4.76
CA SER A 50 4.98 -2.63 -5.07
C SER A 50 5.68 -3.40 -6.19
N GLY A 51 5.42 -3.11 -7.47
CA GLY A 51 6.16 -3.71 -8.59
C GLY A 51 7.67 -3.43 -8.54
N ALA A 52 8.08 -2.30 -7.97
CA ALA A 52 9.49 -1.97 -7.77
C ALA A 52 10.22 -2.96 -6.84
N VAL A 53 9.53 -3.65 -5.94
CA VAL A 53 10.19 -4.70 -5.13
C VAL A 53 10.56 -5.92 -5.97
N VAL A 54 9.80 -6.17 -7.05
CA VAL A 54 10.09 -7.26 -7.99
C VAL A 54 11.29 -6.89 -8.87
N THR A 55 11.35 -5.66 -9.37
CA THR A 55 12.54 -5.21 -10.12
C THR A 55 13.78 -5.21 -9.25
N TRP A 56 13.68 -4.82 -7.97
CA TRP A 56 14.80 -4.92 -7.03
C TRP A 56 15.29 -6.36 -6.80
N LEU A 57 14.38 -7.35 -6.76
CA LEU A 57 14.76 -8.77 -6.68
C LEU A 57 15.54 -9.24 -7.91
N ILE A 58 15.26 -8.67 -9.09
CA ILE A 58 15.89 -9.02 -10.37
C ILE A 58 17.22 -8.27 -10.53
N ASP A 59 17.15 -6.95 -10.54
CA ASP A 59 18.23 -6.07 -11.01
C ASP A 59 19.33 -5.89 -9.95
N ASP A 60 18.97 -5.90 -8.65
CA ASP A 60 19.90 -5.62 -7.57
C ASP A 60 20.30 -6.87 -6.80
N LEU A 61 19.32 -7.67 -6.37
CA LEU A 61 19.59 -8.87 -5.58
C LEU A 61 19.86 -10.13 -6.43
N HIS A 62 19.49 -10.11 -7.71
CA HIS A 62 19.67 -11.24 -8.62
C HIS A 62 19.08 -12.56 -8.06
N LEU A 63 17.98 -12.48 -7.30
CA LEU A 63 17.32 -13.63 -6.69
C LEU A 63 16.30 -14.28 -7.62
N ILE A 64 15.87 -13.60 -8.68
CA ILE A 64 15.00 -14.13 -9.73
C ILE A 64 15.44 -13.52 -11.07
N HIS A 65 15.16 -14.20 -12.18
CA HIS A 65 15.61 -13.73 -13.51
C HIS A 65 14.60 -12.85 -14.22
N ASP A 66 13.31 -13.11 -14.02
CA ASP A 66 12.22 -12.35 -14.62
C ASP A 66 11.00 -12.33 -13.68
N PRO A 67 10.06 -11.39 -13.86
CA PRO A 67 8.90 -11.26 -12.97
C PRO A 67 8.00 -12.50 -12.94
N GLY A 68 7.98 -13.32 -13.99
CA GLY A 68 7.17 -14.53 -14.08
C GLY A 68 7.65 -15.66 -13.16
N GLU A 69 8.94 -15.68 -12.81
CA GLU A 69 9.52 -16.67 -11.89
C GLU A 69 9.11 -16.42 -10.42
N ALA A 70 8.70 -15.19 -10.08
CA ALA A 70 8.54 -14.74 -8.70
C ALA A 70 7.55 -15.60 -7.91
N GLU A 71 6.40 -15.93 -8.50
CA GLU A 71 5.37 -16.75 -7.85
C GLU A 71 5.88 -18.17 -7.57
N ASP A 72 6.50 -18.81 -8.56
CA ASP A 72 7.01 -20.18 -8.45
C ASP A 72 8.11 -20.30 -7.38
N VAL A 73 9.00 -19.32 -7.31
CA VAL A 73 10.07 -19.27 -6.30
C VAL A 73 9.48 -19.06 -4.91
N ALA A 74 8.54 -18.13 -4.75
CA ALA A 74 7.89 -17.88 -3.48
C ALA A 74 7.08 -19.10 -2.98
N ARG A 75 6.42 -19.83 -3.89
CA ARG A 75 5.67 -21.06 -3.56
C ARG A 75 6.56 -22.21 -3.06
N ARG A 76 7.85 -22.22 -3.42
CA ARG A 76 8.84 -23.21 -2.95
C ARG A 76 9.44 -22.85 -1.59
N ALA A 77 9.05 -21.73 -0.99
CA ALA A 77 9.52 -21.34 0.32
C ALA A 77 8.98 -22.28 1.42
N ASN A 78 9.81 -22.53 2.42
CA ASN A 78 9.46 -23.34 3.58
C ASN A 78 8.28 -22.68 4.33
N PRO A 79 7.18 -23.41 4.58
CA PRO A 79 6.02 -22.86 5.28
C PRO A 79 6.29 -22.52 6.75
N ALA A 80 7.34 -23.09 7.36
CA ALA A 80 7.75 -22.77 8.73
C ALA A 80 8.63 -21.51 8.83
N ASP A 81 9.05 -20.94 7.69
CA ASP A 81 9.77 -19.67 7.71
C ASP A 81 8.82 -18.49 7.96
N HIS A 82 9.29 -17.50 8.73
CA HIS A 82 8.52 -16.33 9.12
C HIS A 82 9.24 -15.02 8.83
N ALA A 83 10.20 -15.02 7.90
CA ALA A 83 10.85 -13.80 7.44
C ALA A 83 9.80 -12.85 6.87
N VAL A 84 9.97 -11.56 7.17
CA VAL A 84 9.11 -10.48 6.69
C VAL A 84 9.99 -9.37 6.17
N PHE A 85 9.54 -8.71 5.10
CA PHE A 85 10.23 -7.58 4.52
C PHE A 85 9.37 -6.31 4.64
N VAL A 86 10.02 -5.20 4.97
CA VAL A 86 9.42 -3.86 4.96
C VAL A 86 10.14 -3.07 3.85
N PRO A 87 9.48 -2.75 2.73
CA PRO A 87 10.12 -2.15 1.55
C PRO A 87 10.20 -0.62 1.63
N ALA A 88 10.79 -0.10 2.69
CA ALA A 88 10.94 1.34 2.95
C ALA A 88 12.26 1.89 2.36
N PHE A 89 12.50 1.70 1.05
CA PHE A 89 13.77 2.14 0.43
C PHE A 89 13.96 3.66 0.45
N THR A 90 12.87 4.42 0.48
CA THR A 90 12.84 5.88 0.62
C THR A 90 11.79 6.31 1.66
N GLY A 91 11.67 5.54 2.74
CA GLY A 91 10.59 5.72 3.71
C GLY A 91 9.28 5.03 3.34
N LEU A 92 8.35 5.04 4.30
CA LEU A 92 7.01 4.48 4.18
C LEU A 92 5.98 5.57 3.84
N GLY A 93 5.14 5.28 2.85
CA GLY A 93 3.95 6.06 2.54
C GLY A 93 2.81 5.82 3.54
N ALA A 94 1.57 5.92 3.05
CA ALA A 94 0.40 5.68 3.89
C ALA A 94 0.36 4.23 4.42
N PRO A 95 -0.20 3.98 5.62
CA PRO A 95 -0.75 4.97 6.56
C PRO A 95 0.31 5.60 7.49
N TRP A 96 1.60 5.27 7.32
CA TRP A 96 2.65 5.60 8.29
C TRP A 96 3.24 7.00 8.12
N TRP A 97 3.49 7.42 6.88
CA TRP A 97 4.16 8.68 6.55
C TRP A 97 5.49 8.88 7.29
N ASP A 98 6.30 7.81 7.28
CA ASP A 98 7.59 7.78 7.96
C ASP A 98 8.70 7.86 6.93
N GLY A 99 9.26 9.07 6.76
CA GLY A 99 10.35 9.33 5.82
C GLY A 99 11.71 8.76 6.25
N ASP A 100 11.87 8.48 7.54
CA ASP A 100 13.12 7.97 8.13
C ASP A 100 13.12 6.43 8.20
N ALA A 101 11.99 5.78 7.87
CA ALA A 101 11.92 4.33 7.82
C ALA A 101 12.84 3.76 6.73
N GLU A 102 13.57 2.70 7.08
CA GLU A 102 14.52 2.05 6.19
C GLU A 102 14.05 0.64 5.81
N ALA A 103 14.39 0.23 4.58
CA ALA A 103 14.09 -1.11 4.10
C ALA A 103 14.71 -2.17 5.02
N THR A 104 13.89 -3.06 5.56
CA THR A 104 14.33 -4.00 6.61
C THR A 104 13.77 -5.40 6.40
N ALA A 105 14.65 -6.40 6.43
CA ALA A 105 14.25 -7.80 6.59
C ALA A 105 14.29 -8.19 8.08
N ARG A 106 13.20 -8.76 8.59
CA ARG A 106 13.10 -9.20 10.00
C ARG A 106 12.75 -10.67 10.08
N ARG A 107 13.04 -11.27 11.24
CA ARG A 107 12.70 -12.67 11.57
C ARG A 107 13.39 -13.72 10.68
N ALA A 108 14.38 -13.31 9.90
CA ALA A 108 15.26 -14.23 9.19
C ALA A 108 16.06 -15.09 10.19
N SER A 109 16.31 -16.33 9.81
CA SER A 109 17.01 -17.33 10.61
C SER A 109 18.02 -18.08 9.74
N ARG A 110 19.07 -18.67 10.33
CA ARG A 110 20.09 -19.43 9.56
C ARG A 110 19.50 -20.65 8.84
N ALA A 111 18.40 -21.19 9.36
CA ALA A 111 17.53 -22.17 8.71
C ALA A 111 16.14 -22.00 9.32
N PRO A 112 15.06 -21.93 8.51
CA PRO A 112 15.01 -22.26 7.09
C PRO A 112 15.19 -21.10 6.10
N THR A 113 15.53 -19.87 6.52
CA THR A 113 15.53 -18.72 5.61
C THR A 113 16.61 -18.81 4.52
N GLY A 114 16.18 -18.89 3.25
CA GLY A 114 17.04 -18.87 2.07
C GLY A 114 16.42 -18.04 0.92
N ARG A 115 16.84 -18.33 -0.32
CA ARG A 115 16.41 -17.59 -1.53
C ARG A 115 14.88 -17.51 -1.64
N ASN A 116 14.20 -18.65 -1.54
CA ASN A 116 12.76 -18.73 -1.74
C ASN A 116 12.01 -17.93 -0.66
N GLU A 117 12.46 -18.01 0.58
CA GLU A 117 11.87 -17.34 1.73
C GLU A 117 12.04 -15.82 1.64
N ILE A 118 13.21 -15.34 1.19
CA ILE A 118 13.43 -13.91 0.97
C ILE A 118 12.54 -13.40 -0.18
N VAL A 119 12.49 -14.12 -1.31
CA VAL A 119 11.60 -13.74 -2.43
C VAL A 119 10.15 -13.71 -1.95
N ARG A 120 9.68 -14.73 -1.22
CA ARG A 120 8.33 -14.75 -0.64
C ARG A 120 8.12 -13.57 0.31
N ALA A 121 9.03 -13.31 1.24
CA ALA A 121 8.90 -12.21 2.21
C ALA A 121 8.82 -10.84 1.52
N VAL A 122 9.55 -10.64 0.42
CA VAL A 122 9.49 -9.43 -0.39
C VAL A 122 8.16 -9.32 -1.12
N LEU A 123 7.67 -10.39 -1.76
CA LEU A 123 6.35 -10.37 -2.42
C LEU A 123 5.21 -10.17 -1.42
N ASP A 124 5.23 -10.84 -0.28
CA ASP A 124 4.23 -10.73 0.79
C ASP A 124 4.19 -9.32 1.40
N SER A 125 5.27 -8.53 1.27
CA SER A 125 5.28 -7.14 1.73
C SER A 125 4.26 -6.25 1.02
N ILE A 126 3.86 -6.60 -0.21
CA ILE A 126 2.84 -5.88 -0.99
C ILE A 126 1.45 -6.01 -0.31
N PRO A 127 0.85 -7.21 -0.21
CA PRO A 127 -0.46 -7.37 0.41
C PRO A 127 -0.49 -7.01 1.90
N LEU A 128 0.66 -7.09 2.61
CA LEU A 128 0.75 -6.63 4.00
C LEU A 128 0.57 -5.10 4.12
N GLN A 129 1.16 -4.34 3.20
CA GLN A 129 0.96 -2.89 3.15
C GLN A 129 -0.48 -2.54 2.72
N ASP A 130 -1.02 -3.19 1.68
CA ASP A 130 -2.40 -2.98 1.24
C ASP A 130 -3.40 -3.31 2.36
N THR A 131 -3.17 -4.39 3.10
CA THR A 131 -4.01 -4.76 4.25
C THR A 131 -4.00 -3.68 5.33
N SER A 132 -2.86 -3.03 5.55
CA SER A 132 -2.73 -1.93 6.51
C SER A 132 -3.56 -0.71 6.05
N LEU A 133 -3.53 -0.38 4.76
CA LEU A 133 -4.39 0.65 4.18
C LEU A 133 -5.87 0.32 4.30
N VAL A 134 -6.27 -0.91 3.95
CA VAL A 134 -7.67 -1.35 4.03
C VAL A 134 -8.19 -1.28 5.47
N ARG A 135 -7.35 -1.62 6.46
CA ARG A 135 -7.69 -1.48 7.88
C ARG A 135 -7.87 -0.01 8.28
N ALA A 136 -6.94 0.87 7.88
CA ALA A 136 -7.07 2.31 8.10
C ALA A 136 -8.36 2.87 7.49
N MET A 137 -8.67 2.50 6.24
CA MET A 137 -9.88 2.97 5.53
C MET A 137 -11.17 2.51 6.22
N ARG A 138 -11.20 1.25 6.69
CA ARG A 138 -12.34 0.71 7.43
C ARG A 138 -12.53 1.40 8.79
N SER A 139 -11.44 1.84 9.42
CA SER A 139 -11.47 2.62 10.65
C SER A 139 -12.04 4.02 10.38
N ASP A 140 -11.49 4.73 9.39
CA ASP A 140 -11.91 6.10 9.04
C ASP A 140 -13.36 6.18 8.56
N ARG A 141 -13.85 5.18 7.82
CA ARG A 141 -15.24 5.15 7.35
C ARG A 141 -16.26 5.13 8.50
N ARG A 142 -15.86 4.71 9.70
CA ARG A 142 -16.72 4.69 10.90
C ARG A 142 -16.74 6.03 11.63
N LEU A 143 -15.88 6.98 11.24
CA LEU A 143 -15.82 8.30 11.88
C LEU A 143 -17.07 9.14 11.58
N PRO A 144 -17.41 10.08 12.48
CA PRO A 144 -18.45 11.07 12.21
C PRO A 144 -18.17 11.80 10.91
N ARG A 145 -19.17 11.86 10.03
CA ARG A 145 -19.04 12.51 8.74
C ARG A 145 -19.13 14.02 8.96
N ALA A 146 -18.21 14.78 8.36
CA ALA A 146 -18.32 16.23 8.41
C ALA A 146 -19.61 16.62 7.67
N GLY A 147 -20.45 17.44 8.31
CA GLY A 147 -21.65 17.98 7.67
C GLY A 147 -21.27 18.62 6.35
N ALA A 148 -22.09 18.40 5.31
CA ALA A 148 -21.86 18.90 3.96
C ALA A 148 -21.89 20.44 3.93
N GLY A 149 -20.80 21.07 4.33
CA GLY A 149 -20.50 22.45 3.96
C GLY A 149 -20.13 22.44 2.49
N ALA A 150 -20.91 23.14 1.66
CA ALA A 150 -20.64 23.31 0.24
C ALA A 150 -19.15 23.60 0.01
N PRO A 151 -18.49 22.96 -0.96
CA PRO A 151 -17.12 23.30 -1.31
C PRO A 151 -17.10 24.78 -1.66
N THR A 152 -16.40 25.57 -0.84
CA THR A 152 -16.18 26.98 -1.10
C THR A 152 -15.36 27.02 -2.37
N ALA A 153 -15.99 27.41 -3.48
CA ALA A 153 -15.32 27.58 -4.75
C ALA A 153 -14.09 28.46 -4.50
N ALA A 154 -12.91 27.88 -4.69
CA ALA A 154 -11.66 28.63 -4.73
C ALA A 154 -11.82 29.65 -5.86
N ARG A 155 -12.14 30.89 -5.51
CA ARG A 155 -12.06 32.03 -6.40
C ARG A 155 -10.57 32.24 -6.67
N ALA A 156 -10.08 31.63 -7.75
CA ALA A 156 -8.85 32.07 -8.38
C ALA A 156 -9.05 33.54 -8.81
N ARG A 157 -8.28 34.42 -8.19
CA ARG A 157 -7.89 35.71 -8.75
C ARG A 157 -6.56 35.53 -9.45
#